data_AF-A0A1G1TKC7-F1
#
_entry.id   AF-A0A1G1TKC7-F1
#
_cell.length_a   1.000
_cell.length_b   1.000
_cell.length_c   1.000
_cell.angle_alpha   90.00
_cell.angle_beta   90.00
_cell.angle_gamma   90.00
#
_symmetry.space_group_name_H-M   'P 1'
#
loop_
_entity.id
_entity.type
_entity.pdbx_description
1 polymer ?
#
loop_
_entity_poly.entity_id
_entity_poly.type
_entity_poly.pdbx_seq_one_letter_code
_entity_poly.pdbx_strand_id
1 'polypeptide(L)'
;MNALAVPEHLAGLRVIFSAFHHFPPAAAVALLRDAVRAGTGIGVFEGAGKHWGELALAGTALPVAQLLLTPFFRPFRLSRLAFTYLVPIIPLCTIWDGAVSLLRMYSPGELLTLANLADPAGCYHWQAGKKSHWWGPQVTYLVGWPAAAR
;
A
#
# COMPACT_ATOMS: atom_id res chain seq x y z
N MET A 1 -13.63 -8.03 -10.81
CA MET A 1 -12.38 -8.81 -10.87
C MET A 1 -11.92 -9.10 -9.45
N ASN A 2 -11.47 -10.33 -9.16
CA ASN A 2 -10.98 -10.72 -7.84
C ASN A 2 -9.45 -10.81 -7.88
N ALA A 3 -8.74 -9.96 -7.14
CA ALA A 3 -7.28 -9.97 -7.10
C ALA A 3 -6.68 -11.24 -6.45
N LEU A 4 -7.50 -12.02 -5.73
CA LEU A 4 -7.10 -13.27 -5.10
C LEU A 4 -7.28 -14.49 -6.01
N ALA A 5 -7.89 -14.31 -7.19
CA ALA A 5 -8.17 -15.39 -8.14
C ALA A 5 -8.11 -14.81 -9.55
N VAL A 6 -6.90 -14.64 -10.07
CA VAL A 6 -6.68 -14.10 -11.41
C VAL A 6 -7.01 -15.18 -12.45
N PRO A 7 -7.87 -14.89 -13.46
CA PRO A 7 -8.20 -15.86 -14.50
C PRO A 7 -6.96 -16.37 -15.26
N GLU A 8 -6.92 -17.67 -15.55
CA GLU A 8 -5.78 -18.34 -16.20
C GLU A 8 -5.45 -17.80 -17.60
N HIS A 9 -6.43 -17.24 -18.30
CA HIS A 9 -6.22 -16.66 -19.64
C HIS A 9 -5.41 -15.35 -19.62
N LEU A 10 -5.21 -14.73 -18.45
CA LEU A 10 -4.40 -13.52 -18.31
C LEU A 10 -2.94 -13.93 -18.04
N ALA A 11 -2.16 -14.03 -19.11
CA ALA A 11 -0.72 -14.26 -19.05
C ALA A 11 0.05 -12.96 -18.72
N GLY A 12 1.18 -13.08 -18.02
CA GLY A 12 2.12 -11.98 -17.81
C GLY A 12 2.47 -11.70 -16.34
N LEU A 13 3.11 -10.55 -16.10
CA LEU A 13 3.51 -10.07 -14.78
C LEU A 13 2.31 -9.48 -14.03
N ARG A 14 2.06 -9.94 -12.80
CA ARG A 14 1.04 -9.36 -11.92
C ARG A 14 1.65 -8.19 -11.16
N VAL A 15 1.00 -7.03 -11.17
CA VAL A 15 1.50 -5.85 -10.46
C VAL A 15 0.43 -5.23 -9.57
N ILE A 16 0.84 -4.85 -8.35
CA ILE A 16 -0.01 -4.18 -7.36
C ILE A 16 0.69 -2.90 -6.94
N PHE A 17 0.03 -1.77 -7.13
CA PHE A 17 0.52 -0.46 -6.73
C PHE A 17 -0.37 0.11 -5.61
N SER A 18 0.24 0.47 -4.48
CA SER A 18 -0.38 1.23 -3.38
C SER A 18 -1.70 0.64 -2.88
N ALA A 19 -1.83 -0.68 -2.84
CA ALA A 19 -3.06 -1.38 -2.44
C ALA A 19 -2.81 -2.65 -1.63
N PHE A 20 -1.57 -3.14 -1.57
CA PHE A 20 -1.21 -4.37 -0.87
C PHE A 20 -1.37 -4.21 0.65
N HIS A 21 -1.17 -3.01 1.18
CA HIS A 21 -1.39 -2.66 2.59
C HIS A 21 -2.87 -2.72 3.04
N HIS A 22 -3.83 -2.87 2.12
CA HIS A 22 -5.23 -3.12 2.47
C HIS A 22 -5.54 -4.59 2.73
N PHE A 23 -4.69 -5.51 2.27
CA PHE A 23 -4.91 -6.94 2.46
C PHE A 23 -4.39 -7.36 3.82
N PRO A 24 -5.22 -8.00 4.68
CA PRO A 24 -4.72 -8.62 5.90
C PRO A 24 -3.75 -9.76 5.55
N PRO A 25 -2.87 -10.18 6.49
CA PRO A 25 -1.81 -11.15 6.22
C PRO A 25 -2.28 -12.42 5.50
N ALA A 26 -3.42 -13.00 5.91
CA ALA A 26 -3.98 -14.18 5.28
C ALA A 26 -4.36 -13.96 3.80
N ALA A 27 -4.96 -12.80 3.48
CA ALA A 27 -5.33 -12.46 2.11
C ALA A 27 -4.10 -12.09 1.27
N ALA A 28 -3.12 -11.40 1.86
CA ALA A 28 -1.84 -11.10 1.23
C ALA A 28 -1.10 -12.39 0.84
N VAL A 29 -1.02 -13.37 1.74
CA VAL A 29 -0.45 -14.70 1.46
C VAL A 29 -1.25 -15.43 0.38
N ALA A 30 -2.59 -15.38 0.43
CA ALA A 30 -3.41 -16.02 -0.60
C ALA A 30 -3.16 -15.42 -2.00
N LEU A 31 -3.03 -14.10 -2.09
CA LEU A 31 -2.72 -13.40 -3.34
C LEU A 31 -1.36 -13.81 -3.90
N LEU A 32 -0.32 -13.78 -3.06
CA LEU A 32 1.03 -14.19 -3.45
C LEU A 32 1.07 -15.67 -3.86
N ARG A 33 0.33 -16.53 -3.15
CA ARG A 33 0.24 -17.96 -3.43
C ARG A 33 -0.47 -18.24 -4.76
N ASP A 34 -1.48 -17.44 -5.11
CA ASP A 34 -2.14 -17.53 -6.42
C ASP A 34 -1.15 -17.24 -7.56
N ALA A 35 -0.27 -16.24 -7.38
CA ALA A 35 0.81 -15.98 -8.34
C ALA A 35 1.80 -17.15 -8.43
N VAL A 36 2.21 -17.71 -7.28
CA VAL A 36 3.10 -18.89 -7.21
C VAL A 36 2.53 -20.07 -7.96
N ARG A 37 1.26 -20.42 -7.69
CA ARG A 37 0.54 -21.52 -8.35
C ARG A 37 0.43 -21.34 -9.85
N ALA A 38 0.21 -20.11 -10.31
CA ALA A 38 0.11 -19.79 -11.72
C ALA A 38 1.46 -19.76 -12.45
N GLY A 39 2.59 -19.85 -11.73
CA GLY A 39 3.91 -19.75 -12.36
C GLY A 39 4.21 -18.35 -12.95
N THR A 40 3.48 -17.32 -12.52
CA THR A 40 3.61 -15.95 -13.04
C THR A 40 4.42 -15.07 -12.11
N GLY A 41 5.28 -14.22 -12.66
CA GLY A 41 5.95 -13.19 -11.87
C GLY A 41 4.95 -12.23 -11.20
N ILE A 42 5.33 -11.69 -10.05
CA ILE A 42 4.54 -10.71 -9.30
C ILE A 42 5.40 -9.57 -8.77
N GLY A 43 4.86 -8.35 -8.80
CA GLY A 43 5.43 -7.15 -8.22
C GLY A 43 4.43 -6.42 -7.34
N VAL A 44 4.83 -6.08 -6.13
CA VAL A 44 4.09 -5.25 -5.18
C VAL A 44 4.92 -4.00 -4.93
N PHE A 45 4.30 -2.83 -5.11
CA PHE A 45 4.94 -1.53 -4.96
C PHE A 45 4.09 -0.62 -4.11
N GLU A 46 4.63 -0.17 -2.99
CA GLU A 46 3.95 0.61 -1.97
C GLU A 46 4.63 1.97 -1.81
N GLY A 47 3.89 3.05 -2.04
CA GLY A 47 4.40 4.42 -2.22
C GLY A 47 4.73 5.19 -0.95
N ALA A 48 4.74 4.55 0.21
CA ALA A 48 5.06 5.20 1.47
C ALA A 48 6.02 4.34 2.30
N GLY A 49 7.20 4.89 2.54
CA GLY A 49 8.33 4.19 3.12
C GLY A 49 8.31 4.11 4.65
N LYS A 50 7.15 4.14 5.35
CA LYS A 50 7.09 4.28 6.82
C LYS A 50 8.12 5.30 7.36
N HIS A 51 8.33 6.41 6.66
CA HIS A 51 9.32 7.40 7.09
C HIS A 51 8.65 8.41 8.01
N TRP A 52 9.35 8.85 9.06
CA TRP A 52 8.89 9.92 9.95
C TRP A 52 8.52 11.21 9.19
N GLY A 53 9.09 11.44 7.99
CA GLY A 53 8.78 12.60 7.15
C GLY A 53 7.43 12.50 6.44
N GLU A 54 7.03 11.32 5.99
CA GLU A 54 5.68 11.09 5.43
C GLU A 54 4.62 11.15 6.54
N LEU A 55 4.93 10.60 7.71
CA LEU A 55 4.08 10.73 8.89
C LEU A 55 3.95 12.19 9.34
N ALA A 56 5.04 12.96 9.32
CA ALA A 56 5.02 14.38 9.60
C ALA A 56 4.20 15.14 8.54
N LEU A 57 4.38 14.85 7.25
CA LEU A 57 3.61 15.46 6.17
C LEU A 57 2.10 15.15 6.30
N ALA A 58 1.76 13.89 6.57
CA ALA A 58 0.38 13.45 6.77
C ALA A 58 -0.23 14.03 8.06
N GLY A 59 0.58 14.23 9.11
CA GLY A 59 0.14 14.82 10.38
C GLY A 59 0.11 16.35 10.40
N THR A 60 0.76 17.03 9.44
CA THR A 60 0.90 18.50 9.45
C THR A 60 0.46 19.15 8.14
N ALA A 61 1.18 18.94 7.03
CA ALA A 61 0.92 19.62 5.78
C ALA A 61 -0.46 19.28 5.18
N LEU A 62 -0.88 18.01 5.25
CA LEU A 62 -2.21 17.61 4.77
C LEU A 62 -3.34 18.23 5.61
N PRO A 63 -3.33 18.16 6.95
CA PRO A 63 -4.30 18.88 7.79
C PRO A 63 -4.29 20.39 7.58
N VAL A 64 -3.12 21.02 7.44
CA VAL A 64 -3.02 22.46 7.18
C VAL A 64 -3.61 22.81 5.82
N ALA A 65 -3.25 22.08 4.76
CA ALA A 65 -3.84 22.25 3.44
C ALA A 65 -5.37 22.03 3.50
N GLN A 66 -5.84 21.03 4.23
CA GLN A 66 -7.26 20.80 4.44
C GLN A 66 -7.93 21.99 5.13
N LEU A 67 -7.34 22.55 6.19
CA LEU A 67 -7.88 23.72 6.88
C LEU A 67 -7.97 24.94 5.95
N LEU A 68 -7.01 25.12 5.04
CA LEU A 68 -7.00 26.23 4.09
C LEU A 68 -7.96 26.01 2.90
N LEU A 69 -8.06 24.78 2.41
CA LEU A 69 -8.79 24.44 1.18
C LEU A 69 -10.26 24.04 1.42
N THR A 70 -10.62 23.64 2.63
CA THR A 70 -12.00 23.27 3.02
C THR A 70 -13.10 24.23 2.53
N PRO A 71 -12.96 25.58 2.61
CA PRO A 71 -14.02 26.49 2.19
C PRO A 71 -14.23 26.51 0.67
N PHE A 72 -13.27 26.00 -0.11
CA PHE A 72 -13.34 25.94 -1.57
C PHE A 72 -13.82 24.57 -2.09
N PHE A 73 -13.91 23.56 -1.22
CA PHE A 73 -14.38 22.22 -1.59
C PHE A 73 -15.86 22.22 -1.95
N ARG A 74 -16.19 21.66 -3.11
CA ARG A 74 -17.57 21.54 -3.59
C ARG A 74 -18.14 20.13 -3.35
N PRO A 75 -19.46 19.98 -3.09
CA PRO A 75 -20.42 21.06 -2.82
C PRO A 75 -20.08 21.76 -1.49
N PHE A 76 -20.30 23.08 -1.45
CA PHE A 76 -20.10 23.88 -0.24
C PHE A 76 -21.15 23.50 0.81
N ARG A 77 -20.71 23.26 2.05
CA ARG A 77 -21.60 22.89 3.16
C ARG A 77 -21.15 23.59 4.45
N LEU A 78 -22.05 24.33 5.08
CA LEU A 78 -21.80 24.97 6.39
C LEU A 78 -21.42 23.94 7.46
N SER A 79 -22.03 22.75 7.42
CA SER A 79 -21.67 21.65 8.31
C SER A 79 -20.20 21.24 8.18
N ARG A 80 -19.63 21.28 6.97
CA ARG A 80 -18.20 21.00 6.77
C ARG A 80 -17.33 22.04 7.48
N LEU A 81 -17.69 23.33 7.42
CA LEU A 81 -16.95 24.37 8.14
C LEU A 81 -17.06 24.18 9.66
N ALA A 82 -18.25 23.87 10.17
CA ALA A 82 -18.45 23.62 11.60
C ALA A 82 -17.61 22.43 12.10
N PHE A 83 -17.64 21.29 11.39
CA PHE A 83 -16.85 20.12 11.77
C PHE A 83 -15.36 20.23 11.45
N THR A 84 -14.94 21.19 10.62
CA THR A 84 -13.52 21.48 10.37
C THR A 84 -12.92 22.46 11.38
N TYR A 85 -13.63 23.55 11.72
CA TYR A 85 -13.07 24.65 12.54
C TYR A 85 -13.59 24.71 13.98
N LEU A 86 -14.83 24.30 14.27
CA LEU A 86 -15.41 24.39 15.62
C LEU A 86 -15.19 23.12 16.43
N VAL A 87 -15.43 21.95 15.84
CA VAL A 87 -15.34 20.63 16.52
C VAL A 87 -14.11 19.80 16.08
N PRO A 88 -13.22 20.37 15.25
CA PRO A 88 -12.26 19.69 14.34
C PRO A 88 -12.38 18.16 14.08
N ILE A 89 -13.58 17.60 13.92
CA ILE A 89 -13.75 16.17 13.64
C ILE A 89 -13.10 15.78 12.32
N ILE A 90 -13.28 16.58 11.26
CA ILE A 90 -12.75 16.24 9.93
C ILE A 90 -11.22 16.22 9.94
N PRO A 91 -10.49 17.24 10.45
CA PRO A 91 -9.04 17.18 10.62
C PRO A 91 -8.55 15.97 11.42
N LEU A 92 -9.19 15.64 12.53
CA LEU A 92 -8.80 14.51 13.38
C LEU A 92 -8.98 13.18 12.65
N CYS A 93 -10.10 12.99 11.94
CA CYS A 93 -10.32 11.80 11.13
C CYS A 93 -9.28 11.68 10.00
N THR A 94 -8.89 12.77 9.35
CA THR A 94 -7.87 12.76 8.30
C THR A 94 -6.50 12.34 8.84
N ILE A 95 -6.09 12.87 9.99
CA ILE A 95 -4.83 12.48 10.64
C ILE A 95 -4.88 11.00 11.03
N TRP A 96 -5.99 10.56 11.61
CA TRP A 96 -6.18 9.16 11.98
C TRP A 96 -6.10 8.23 10.78
N ASP A 97 -6.79 8.55 9.69
CA ASP A 97 -6.81 7.75 8.47
C ASP A 97 -5.40 7.63 7.86
N GLY A 98 -4.66 8.75 7.76
CA GLY A 98 -3.27 8.75 7.31
C GLY A 98 -2.36 7.92 8.22
N ALA A 99 -2.52 8.03 9.54
CA ALA A 99 -1.75 7.25 10.51
C ALA A 99 -2.04 5.74 10.39
N VAL A 100 -3.32 5.36 10.32
CA VAL A 100 -3.74 3.95 10.17
C VAL A 100 -3.25 3.37 8.84
N SER A 101 -3.29 4.16 7.76
CA SER A 101 -2.77 3.74 6.46
C SER A 101 -1.27 3.43 6.55
N LEU A 102 -0.48 4.29 7.18
CA LEU A 102 0.96 4.09 7.36
C LEU A 102 1.28 2.89 8.26
N LEU A 103 0.50 2.67 9.32
CA LEU A 103 0.67 1.53 10.22
C LEU A 103 0.39 0.18 9.52
N ARG A 104 -0.55 0.17 8.57
CA ARG A 104 -0.93 -1.04 7.81
C ARG A 104 0.05 -1.41 6.70
N MET A 105 0.99 -0.54 6.37
CA MET A 105 1.98 -0.86 5.35
C MET A 105 2.91 -1.97 5.84
N TYR A 106 3.28 -2.87 4.95
CA TYR A 106 4.26 -3.90 5.26
C TYR A 106 5.67 -3.36 5.02
N SER A 107 6.56 -3.60 5.98
CA SER A 107 8.00 -3.42 5.79
C SER A 107 8.56 -4.46 4.81
N PRO A 108 9.75 -4.23 4.22
CA PRO A 108 10.38 -5.23 3.35
C PRO A 108 10.53 -6.61 4.01
N GLY A 109 10.84 -6.64 5.32
CA GLY A 109 10.94 -7.89 6.07
C GLY A 109 9.60 -8.61 6.22
N GLU A 110 8.53 -7.86 6.53
CA GLU A 110 7.17 -8.43 6.59
C GLU A 110 6.72 -8.94 5.21
N LEU A 111 7.01 -8.22 4.14
CA LEU A 111 6.72 -8.65 2.77
C LEU A 111 7.44 -9.96 2.41
N LEU A 112 8.73 -10.08 2.74
CA LEU A 112 9.47 -11.34 2.54
C LEU A 112 8.88 -12.48 3.36
N THR A 113 8.49 -12.24 4.61
CA THR A 113 7.83 -13.26 5.44
C THR A 113 6.53 -13.73 4.80
N LEU A 114 5.68 -12.82 4.32
CA LEU A 114 4.43 -13.17 3.63
C LEU A 114 4.71 -13.95 2.33
N ALA A 115 5.74 -13.57 1.58
CA ALA A 115 6.14 -14.26 0.35
C ALA A 115 6.64 -15.69 0.61
N ASN A 116 7.47 -15.89 1.64
CA ASN A 116 7.93 -17.21 2.04
C ASN A 116 6.79 -18.10 2.56
N LEU A 117 5.79 -17.53 3.26
CA LEU A 117 4.58 -18.27 3.65
C LEU A 117 3.70 -18.65 2.44
N ALA A 118 3.75 -17.85 1.37
CA ALA A 118 3.02 -18.11 0.14
C ALA A 118 3.68 -19.21 -0.72
N ASP A 119 5.00 -19.35 -0.64
CA ASP A 119 5.83 -20.30 -1.38
C ASP A 119 6.60 -21.28 -0.46
N PRO A 120 5.90 -22.24 0.19
CA PRO A 120 6.55 -23.22 1.08
C PRO A 120 7.48 -24.19 0.34
N ALA A 121 7.33 -24.32 -0.99
CA ALA A 121 8.16 -25.20 -1.81
C ALA A 121 9.46 -24.52 -2.29
N GLY A 122 9.61 -23.21 -2.08
CA GLY A 122 10.78 -22.45 -2.52
C GLY A 122 10.93 -22.42 -4.04
N CYS A 123 9.82 -22.42 -4.77
CA CYS A 123 9.81 -22.43 -6.23
C CYS A 123 10.06 -21.04 -6.83
N TYR A 124 10.09 -19.98 -6.02
CA TYR A 124 10.25 -18.59 -6.45
C TYR A 124 11.50 -17.95 -5.85
N HIS A 125 12.08 -17.03 -6.62
CA HIS A 125 13.02 -16.05 -6.09
C HIS A 125 12.25 -14.83 -5.61
N TRP A 126 12.44 -14.47 -4.34
CA TRP A 126 11.82 -13.31 -3.73
C TRP A 126 12.85 -12.23 -3.40
N GLN A 127 12.53 -10.99 -3.75
CA GLN A 127 13.33 -9.84 -3.37
C GLN A 127 12.41 -8.73 -2.88
N ALA A 128 12.66 -8.23 -1.68
CA ALA A 128 12.01 -7.03 -1.17
C ALA A 128 13.05 -5.97 -0.84
N GLY A 129 12.64 -4.71 -0.90
CA GLY A 129 13.52 -3.60 -0.59
C GLY A 129 12.79 -2.27 -0.57
N LYS A 130 13.58 -1.21 -0.47
CA LYS A 130 13.12 0.17 -0.60
C LYS A 130 13.96 0.86 -1.65
N LYS A 131 13.33 1.58 -2.57
CA LYS A 131 14.01 2.47 -3.51
C LYS A 131 13.42 3.86 -3.40
N SER A 132 14.27 4.86 -3.20
CA SER A 132 13.87 6.26 -3.36
C SER A 132 14.34 6.77 -4.71
N HIS A 133 13.55 7.66 -5.27
CA HIS A 133 13.98 8.51 -6.37
C HIS A 133 14.53 9.82 -5.79
N TRP A 134 15.55 10.43 -6.39
CA TRP A 134 16.19 11.64 -5.82
C TRP A 134 15.23 12.85 -5.68
N TRP A 135 14.17 12.90 -6.48
CA TRP A 135 13.09 13.90 -6.39
C TRP A 135 11.76 13.35 -5.84
N GLY A 136 11.68 12.06 -5.49
CA GLY A 136 10.41 11.36 -5.32
C GLY A 136 10.31 10.58 -4.00
N PRO A 137 9.09 10.13 -3.64
CA PRO A 137 8.86 9.36 -2.42
C PRO A 137 9.58 8.02 -2.46
N GLN A 138 9.84 7.46 -1.28
CA GLN A 138 10.46 6.14 -1.15
C GLN A 138 9.40 5.06 -1.40
N VAL A 139 9.68 4.19 -2.36
CA VAL A 139 8.82 3.05 -2.69
C VAL A 139 9.35 1.80 -2.01
N THR A 140 8.52 1.16 -1.20
CA THR A 140 8.76 -0.20 -0.71
C THR A 140 8.29 -1.17 -1.78
N TYR A 141 9.10 -2.18 -2.10
CA TYR A 141 8.74 -3.16 -3.12
C TYR A 141 8.96 -4.59 -2.65
N LEU A 142 8.20 -5.51 -3.24
CA LEU A 142 8.41 -6.95 -3.24
C LEU A 142 8.24 -7.44 -4.69
N VAL A 143 9.19 -8.20 -5.19
CA VAL A 143 9.13 -8.85 -6.50
C VAL A 143 9.40 -10.33 -6.35
N GLY A 144 8.68 -11.13 -7.11
CA GLY A 144 8.79 -12.58 -7.16
C GLY A 144 8.78 -13.09 -8.59
N TRP A 145 9.64 -14.04 -8.91
CA TRP A 145 9.62 -14.75 -10.19
C TRP A 145 9.94 -16.24 -10.00
N PRO A 146 9.42 -17.13 -10.86
CA PRO A 146 9.73 -18.54 -10.78
C PRO A 146 11.25 -18.77 -10.86
N ALA A 147 11.76 -19.63 -9.98
CA ALA A 147 13.07 -20.23 -10.19
C ALA A 147 13.00 -21.00 -11.53
N ALA A 148 13.97 -20.77 -12.41
CA ALA A 148 14.00 -21.44 -13.71
C ALA A 148 13.81 -22.95 -13.51
N ALA A 149 12.90 -23.55 -14.28
CA ALA A 149 12.71 -24.99 -14.27
C ALA A 149 14.07 -25.66 -14.51
N ARG A 150 14.55 -26.40 -13.51
CA ARG A 150 15.66 -27.34 -13.69
C ARG A 150 15.17 -28.56 -14.45
#